data_AF-Q253P3-F1
#
_entry.id   AF-Q253P3-F1
#
_cell.length_a   1.000
_cell.length_b   1.000
_cell.length_c   1.000
_cell.angle_alpha   90.00
_cell.angle_beta   90.00
_cell.angle_gamma   90.00
#
_symmetry.space_group_name_H-M   'P 1'
#
loop_
_entity.id
_entity.type
_entity.pdbx_description
1 polymer ?
#
loop_
_entity_poly.entity_id
_entity_poly.type
_entity_poly.pdbx_seq_one_letter_code
_entity_poly.pdbx_strand_id
1 'polypeptide(L)'
;MKYPVYWFLVSSGLIASNTLSFAAAQQENLSSSDSYNGNTAGNATFTPKSTSNSDGTVYTCTGDVCIAYAGKTTPLSGSCFSQSAGDLSFIGNGYSLCFESITATGKPGAIETTVNDKNVSISDFSMFNCSFCPPGVTGSGAIKSMGTTTFDKDVNILFQKNCSSTAGGAVNCKGLVLKGTSGIANFIENKSSDNGGAIESSGESFIENNTGIISFLGNSSEKQGGAIHSENSITVSNNNSVVFSKNTTTGSSGSSGGAVYCNGNSQTPKLKFEGNKQLSFIENTSTTSGGAIYAKKLTINSGGTTVFSNNSTTNANPKGGAICLDTSGECSLTAELGDIIFDGNKIITTGNSSSIKRNAIDLNTSGKFTKLSAKEGFGIYFYDPIADSGDNTTAIELNKTENAINYTGKIVFSGETLSAQEKTQADNLTSTFKQPVTLSAGSLILKDGVTVEAKSFTQTQGSAVIMDVGTTLRTPSNDGDAITLPNLSINIASLGGVLLLLLKSNLKQQVSKLPLQI
;
A
#
# COMPACT_ATOMS: atom_id res chain seq x y z
N MET A 1 16.39 56.79 54.25
CA MET A 1 15.16 56.97 55.05
C MET A 1 14.21 57.90 54.31
N LYS A 2 12.91 57.59 54.36
CA LYS A 2 11.72 58.33 53.85
C LYS A 2 11.18 57.93 52.45
N TYR A 3 10.04 57.23 52.49
CA TYR A 3 8.93 57.18 51.51
C TYR A 3 8.31 58.58 51.26
N PRO A 4 7.24 58.82 50.44
CA PRO A 4 6.41 58.00 49.50
C PRO A 4 6.23 58.73 48.12
N VAL A 5 5.43 58.35 47.11
CA VAL A 5 3.95 58.34 47.00
C VAL A 5 3.55 57.60 45.71
N TYR A 6 2.71 56.56 45.85
CA TYR A 6 1.97 55.94 44.76
C TYR A 6 0.70 56.77 44.50
N TRP A 7 0.52 57.21 43.26
CA TRP A 7 -0.70 57.89 42.83
C TRP A 7 -1.71 56.84 42.35
N PHE A 8 -2.83 56.74 43.07
CA PHE A 8 -4.02 56.02 42.66
C PHE A 8 -4.69 56.76 41.49
N LEU A 9 -4.89 56.08 40.37
CA LEU A 9 -5.85 56.48 39.34
C LEU A 9 -6.94 55.40 39.28
N VAL A 10 -8.12 55.78 39.73
CA VAL A 10 -9.36 55.04 39.52
C VAL A 10 -9.83 55.39 38.11
N SER A 11 -9.82 54.43 37.18
CA SER A 11 -10.57 54.53 35.93
C SER A 11 -11.68 53.48 35.94
N SER A 12 -12.91 53.98 35.93
CA SER A 12 -14.13 53.20 35.85
C SER A 12 -14.31 52.70 34.42
N GLY A 13 -13.90 51.46 34.14
CA GLY A 13 -14.24 50.75 32.91
C GLY A 13 -15.58 50.05 33.05
N LEU A 14 -16.60 50.49 32.32
CA LEU A 14 -17.81 49.70 32.06
C LEU A 14 -17.37 48.35 31.45
N ILE A 15 -17.64 47.25 32.14
CA ILE A 15 -17.60 45.92 31.51
C ILE A 15 -18.90 45.80 30.70
N ALA A 16 -18.83 46.18 29.43
CA ALA A 16 -19.80 45.70 28.46
C ALA A 16 -19.50 44.20 28.27
N SER A 17 -20.37 43.33 28.81
CA SER A 17 -20.36 41.90 28.54
C SER A 17 -20.68 41.68 27.06
N ASN A 18 -19.66 41.78 26.21
CA ASN A 18 -19.70 41.15 24.90
C ASN A 18 -19.64 39.64 25.17
N THR A 19 -20.81 38.99 25.20
CA THR A 19 -20.88 37.56 24.96
C THR A 19 -20.28 37.33 23.58
N LEU A 20 -18.98 37.01 23.53
CA LEU A 20 -18.36 36.36 22.39
C LEU A 20 -19.08 35.01 22.27
N SER A 21 -20.16 34.98 21.49
CA SER A 21 -20.73 33.74 21.02
C SER A 21 -19.66 33.09 20.14
N PHE A 22 -18.86 32.22 20.73
CA PHE A 22 -17.98 31.35 19.97
C PHE A 22 -18.89 30.47 19.11
N ALA A 23 -18.80 30.64 17.80
CA ALA A 23 -19.42 29.77 16.83
C ALA A 23 -18.97 28.33 17.16
N ALA A 24 -19.92 27.43 17.38
CA ALA A 24 -19.67 26.10 17.90
C ALA A 24 -20.45 25.08 17.06
N ALA A 25 -19.81 23.95 16.77
CA ALA A 25 -20.44 22.86 16.04
C ALA A 25 -21.73 22.41 16.74
N GLN A 26 -22.78 22.16 15.95
CA GLN A 26 -24.04 21.61 16.44
C GLN A 26 -23.79 20.25 17.12
N GLN A 27 -24.35 20.04 18.30
CA GLN A 27 -24.23 18.79 19.05
C GLN A 27 -25.54 18.02 18.98
N GLU A 28 -25.49 16.76 18.58
CA GLU A 28 -26.62 15.85 18.49
C GLU A 28 -26.29 14.55 19.20
N ASN A 29 -27.27 13.95 19.88
CA ASN A 29 -27.11 12.62 20.48
C ASN A 29 -27.68 11.55 19.55
N LEU A 30 -27.01 10.41 19.48
CA LEU A 30 -27.50 9.18 18.89
C LEU A 30 -27.68 8.15 19.99
N SER A 31 -28.89 7.65 20.15
CA SER A 31 -29.22 6.61 21.12
C SER A 31 -29.83 5.42 20.39
N SER A 32 -30.07 4.32 21.11
CA SER A 32 -30.66 3.12 20.50
C SER A 32 -32.02 3.37 19.83
N SER A 33 -32.76 4.42 20.21
CA SER A 33 -34.00 4.81 19.53
C SER A 33 -33.82 5.39 18.13
N ASP A 34 -32.60 5.80 17.77
CA ASP A 34 -32.27 6.24 16.41
C ASP A 34 -32.04 5.06 15.45
N SER A 35 -32.06 3.83 15.96
CA SER A 35 -32.00 2.62 15.13
C SER A 35 -33.23 2.48 14.25
N TYR A 36 -33.03 1.90 13.07
CA TYR A 36 -34.09 1.63 12.10
C TYR A 36 -33.86 0.28 11.43
N ASN A 37 -34.94 -0.47 11.17
CA ASN A 37 -34.87 -1.68 10.35
C ASN A 37 -36.06 -1.74 9.40
N GLY A 38 -35.80 -1.57 8.10
CA GLY A 38 -36.83 -1.57 7.06
C GLY A 38 -37.57 -2.89 6.87
N ASN A 39 -37.10 -4.00 7.46
CA ASN A 39 -37.85 -5.26 7.47
C ASN A 39 -38.90 -5.32 8.59
N THR A 40 -38.72 -4.55 9.66
CA THR A 40 -39.60 -4.58 10.84
C THR A 40 -40.31 -3.25 11.10
N ALA A 41 -39.99 -2.19 10.35
CA ALA A 41 -40.55 -0.85 10.50
C ALA A 41 -42.01 -0.71 10.02
N GLY A 42 -42.61 -1.76 9.44
CA GLY A 42 -43.95 -1.69 8.86
C GLY A 42 -44.01 -0.67 7.72
N ASN A 43 -44.86 0.35 7.86
CA ASN A 43 -44.99 1.44 6.88
C ASN A 43 -44.09 2.66 7.20
N ALA A 44 -43.39 2.66 8.33
CA ALA A 44 -42.51 3.77 8.69
C ALA A 44 -41.27 3.77 7.77
N THR A 45 -40.95 4.94 7.21
CA THR A 45 -39.76 5.12 6.38
C THR A 45 -38.64 5.74 7.20
N PHE A 46 -37.41 5.33 6.91
CA PHE A 46 -36.23 6.00 7.48
C PHE A 46 -36.16 7.44 6.96
N THR A 47 -35.92 8.38 7.86
CA THR A 47 -35.73 9.80 7.52
C THR A 47 -34.25 10.14 7.68
N PRO A 48 -33.54 10.47 6.58
CA PRO A 48 -32.17 10.97 6.63
C PRO A 48 -31.97 12.15 7.59
N LYS A 49 -30.84 12.16 8.29
CA LYS A 49 -30.42 13.25 9.19
C LYS A 49 -29.49 14.20 8.43
N SER A 50 -30.05 15.32 7.97
CA SER A 50 -29.33 16.33 7.18
C SER A 50 -29.11 17.61 7.97
N THR A 51 -27.89 18.14 7.92
CA THR A 51 -27.46 19.31 8.70
C THR A 51 -26.75 20.34 7.81
N SER A 52 -26.71 21.59 8.23
CA SER A 52 -26.16 22.71 7.45
C SER A 52 -25.45 23.77 8.30
N ASN A 53 -25.01 23.40 9.52
CA ASN A 53 -24.25 24.32 10.37
C ASN A 53 -22.84 24.53 9.78
N SER A 54 -22.45 25.80 9.55
CA SER A 54 -21.14 26.17 9.00
C SER A 54 -19.97 25.77 9.89
N ASP A 55 -20.19 25.70 11.20
CA ASP A 55 -19.20 25.26 12.19
C ASP A 55 -19.14 23.72 12.29
N GLY A 56 -20.03 23.02 11.59
CA GLY A 56 -20.13 21.57 11.55
C GLY A 56 -21.16 20.98 12.51
N THR A 57 -21.24 19.65 12.50
CA THR A 57 -22.11 18.88 13.38
C THR A 57 -21.36 17.70 13.98
N VAL A 58 -21.57 17.44 15.27
CA VAL A 58 -21.04 16.31 16.03
C VAL A 58 -22.21 15.46 16.51
N TYR A 59 -22.24 14.20 16.09
CA TYR A 59 -23.14 13.17 16.60
C TYR A 59 -22.42 12.34 17.67
N THR A 60 -22.95 12.32 18.88
CA THR A 60 -22.37 11.57 20.01
C THR A 60 -23.26 10.39 20.36
N CYS A 61 -22.70 9.18 20.29
CA CYS A 61 -23.41 7.96 20.69
C CYS A 61 -23.54 7.87 22.21
N THR A 62 -24.76 7.53 22.62
CA THR A 62 -25.20 7.27 24.00
C THR A 62 -25.79 5.86 24.15
N GLY A 63 -25.83 5.10 23.05
CA GLY A 63 -26.24 3.71 22.94
C GLY A 63 -25.92 3.17 21.53
N ASP A 64 -26.00 1.86 21.34
CA ASP A 64 -25.77 1.24 20.04
C ASP A 64 -26.84 1.64 19.02
N VAL A 65 -26.42 2.01 17.80
CA VAL A 65 -27.31 2.42 16.72
C VAL A 65 -27.09 1.58 15.48
N CYS A 66 -28.18 1.02 14.94
CA CYS A 66 -28.15 0.36 13.64
C CYS A 66 -29.24 0.87 12.70
N ILE A 67 -28.84 1.31 11.53
CA ILE A 67 -29.74 1.65 10.42
C ILE A 67 -29.61 0.53 9.39
N ALA A 68 -30.68 -0.25 9.23
CA ALA A 68 -30.71 -1.41 8.36
C ALA A 68 -31.87 -1.33 7.36
N TYR A 69 -31.61 -1.73 6.11
CA TYR A 69 -32.62 -1.79 5.03
C TYR A 69 -33.33 -0.45 4.79
N ALA A 70 -32.66 0.67 5.03
CA ALA A 70 -33.19 1.98 4.67
C ALA A 70 -33.16 2.12 3.13
N GLY A 71 -34.25 2.67 2.57
CA GLY A 71 -34.38 2.79 1.12
C GLY A 71 -34.80 1.51 0.38
N LYS A 72 -35.17 0.43 1.09
CA LYS A 72 -35.52 -0.88 0.50
C LYS A 72 -36.67 -0.80 -0.53
N THR A 73 -37.77 -0.14 -0.19
CA THR A 73 -38.95 -0.04 -1.08
C THR A 73 -38.83 1.13 -2.04
N THR A 74 -38.35 2.26 -1.53
CA THR A 74 -38.09 3.47 -2.32
C THR A 74 -36.71 3.97 -1.91
N PRO A 75 -35.75 4.06 -2.84
CA PRO A 75 -34.40 4.54 -2.54
C PRO A 75 -34.42 5.89 -1.82
N LEU A 76 -33.49 6.09 -0.89
CA LEU A 76 -33.32 7.37 -0.22
C LEU A 76 -32.89 8.44 -1.22
N SER A 77 -33.40 9.66 -1.04
CA SER A 77 -32.98 10.84 -1.81
C SER A 77 -31.66 11.46 -1.32
N GLY A 78 -31.16 10.98 -0.17
CA GLY A 78 -29.92 11.41 0.47
C GLY A 78 -29.28 10.28 1.27
N SER A 79 -28.03 10.47 1.65
CA SER A 79 -27.30 9.60 2.57
C SER A 79 -27.97 9.57 3.94
N CYS A 80 -27.75 8.52 4.74
CA CYS A 80 -28.33 8.45 6.09
C CYS A 80 -27.98 9.67 6.95
N PHE A 81 -26.75 10.15 6.83
CA PHE A 81 -26.27 11.38 7.43
C PHE A 81 -25.64 12.28 6.38
N SER A 82 -26.02 13.57 6.39
CA SER A 82 -25.38 14.55 5.52
C SER A 82 -25.10 15.89 6.19
N GLN A 83 -24.05 16.55 5.74
CA GLN A 83 -23.66 17.90 6.15
C GLN A 83 -23.34 18.76 4.93
N SER A 84 -24.03 19.91 4.82
CA SER A 84 -23.98 20.78 3.64
C SER A 84 -23.23 22.11 3.83
N ALA A 85 -22.61 22.35 4.98
CA ALA A 85 -21.87 23.58 5.24
C ALA A 85 -20.52 23.37 5.98
N GLY A 86 -20.52 22.63 7.09
CA GLY A 86 -19.35 22.41 7.94
C GLY A 86 -18.79 20.99 7.90
N ASP A 87 -17.98 20.63 8.88
CA ASP A 87 -17.48 19.27 9.07
C ASP A 87 -18.55 18.37 9.72
N LEU A 88 -18.42 17.05 9.54
CA LEU A 88 -19.32 16.06 10.13
C LEU A 88 -18.54 15.07 10.99
N SER A 89 -18.87 14.97 12.27
CA SER A 89 -18.17 14.13 13.23
C SER A 89 -19.10 13.16 13.95
N PHE A 90 -18.57 11.98 14.27
CA PHE A 90 -19.22 10.92 15.02
C PHE A 90 -18.31 10.46 16.15
N ILE A 91 -18.82 10.47 17.39
CA ILE A 91 -18.12 10.04 18.59
C ILE A 91 -18.86 8.83 19.16
N GLY A 92 -18.20 7.67 19.16
CA GLY A 92 -18.79 6.40 19.53
C GLY A 92 -18.97 6.21 21.04
N ASN A 93 -18.10 6.78 21.88
CA ASN A 93 -18.08 6.53 23.34
C ASN A 93 -18.07 5.03 23.71
N GLY A 94 -17.47 4.19 22.87
CA GLY A 94 -17.46 2.74 23.03
C GLY A 94 -18.75 2.02 22.60
N TYR A 95 -19.72 2.72 22.02
CA TYR A 95 -20.90 2.12 21.38
C TYR A 95 -20.64 1.82 19.90
N SER A 96 -21.61 1.16 19.27
CA SER A 96 -21.57 0.78 17.87
C SER A 96 -22.45 1.69 16.99
N LEU A 97 -22.00 1.93 15.76
CA LEU A 97 -22.80 2.53 14.70
C LEU A 97 -22.73 1.64 13.45
N CYS A 98 -23.87 1.08 13.05
CA CYS A 98 -23.97 0.24 11.86
C CYS A 98 -24.94 0.76 10.80
N PHE A 99 -24.52 0.61 9.56
CA PHE A 99 -25.30 0.79 8.35
C PHE A 99 -25.30 -0.53 7.58
N GLU A 100 -26.49 -1.06 7.32
CA GLU A 100 -26.66 -2.34 6.64
C GLU A 100 -27.68 -2.25 5.51
N SER A 101 -27.30 -2.66 4.30
CA SER A 101 -28.22 -2.72 3.15
C SER A 101 -28.93 -1.39 2.88
N ILE A 102 -28.16 -0.31 2.75
CA ILE A 102 -28.70 1.04 2.54
C ILE A 102 -28.79 1.36 1.06
N THR A 103 -29.99 1.64 0.56
CA THR A 103 -30.21 2.00 -0.83
C THR A 103 -30.48 3.50 -0.96
N ALA A 104 -29.57 4.23 -1.62
CA ALA A 104 -29.71 5.65 -1.94
C ALA A 104 -29.46 5.89 -3.44
N THR A 105 -30.18 6.84 -4.04
CA THR A 105 -30.03 7.16 -5.46
C THR A 105 -29.05 8.31 -5.66
N GLY A 106 -27.93 8.05 -6.34
CA GLY A 106 -26.94 9.07 -6.71
C GLY A 106 -26.17 9.66 -5.52
N LYS A 107 -26.25 9.01 -4.36
CA LYS A 107 -25.71 9.45 -3.07
C LYS A 107 -25.06 8.27 -2.35
N PRO A 108 -24.02 8.49 -1.52
CA PRO A 108 -23.46 7.41 -0.73
C PRO A 108 -24.51 6.90 0.27
N GLY A 109 -24.46 5.63 0.65
CA GLY A 109 -25.48 5.04 1.51
C GLY A 109 -25.49 5.65 2.92
N ALA A 110 -24.32 5.76 3.55
CA ALA A 110 -24.22 6.10 4.96
C ALA A 110 -24.00 7.60 5.19
N ILE A 111 -22.87 8.15 4.74
CA ILE A 111 -22.39 9.47 5.18
C ILE A 111 -21.94 10.33 3.99
N GLU A 112 -22.34 11.60 3.96
CA GLU A 112 -21.92 12.57 2.94
C GLU A 112 -21.59 13.95 3.53
N THR A 113 -20.46 14.53 3.12
CA THR A 113 -20.27 16.00 3.12
C THR A 113 -20.39 16.51 1.68
N THR A 114 -20.97 17.70 1.47
CA THR A 114 -21.20 18.23 0.11
C THR A 114 -20.36 19.45 -0.25
N VAL A 115 -19.64 20.03 0.71
CA VAL A 115 -18.80 21.22 0.51
C VAL A 115 -17.34 20.82 0.48
N ASN A 116 -16.59 21.36 -0.49
CA ASN A 116 -15.16 21.11 -0.64
C ASN A 116 -14.41 21.28 0.68
N ASP A 117 -13.46 20.37 0.92
CA ASP A 117 -12.58 20.39 2.09
C ASP A 117 -13.28 20.20 3.44
N LYS A 118 -14.53 19.73 3.44
CA LYS A 118 -15.25 19.36 4.68
C LYS A 118 -15.09 17.91 5.04
N ASN A 119 -14.66 17.69 6.27
CA ASN A 119 -14.18 16.41 6.77
C ASN A 119 -15.31 15.53 7.29
N VAL A 120 -15.06 14.22 7.29
CA VAL A 120 -15.81 13.24 8.07
C VAL A 120 -14.87 12.67 9.13
N SER A 121 -15.24 12.76 10.40
CA SER A 121 -14.46 12.19 11.51
C SER A 121 -15.28 11.15 12.25
N ILE A 122 -14.74 9.95 12.42
CA ILE A 122 -15.35 8.81 13.10
C ILE A 122 -14.35 8.39 14.18
N SER A 123 -14.80 8.27 15.42
CA SER A 123 -13.89 8.02 16.53
C SER A 123 -14.52 7.30 17.70
N ASP A 124 -13.69 6.56 18.44
CA ASP A 124 -14.03 5.90 19.70
C ASP A 124 -15.22 4.93 19.61
N PHE A 125 -15.47 4.28 18.46
CA PHE A 125 -16.49 3.24 18.33
C PHE A 125 -15.99 1.86 18.79
N SER A 126 -16.84 1.05 19.44
CA SER A 126 -16.58 -0.39 19.57
C SER A 126 -16.68 -1.11 18.22
N MET A 127 -17.57 -0.62 17.36
CA MET A 127 -17.76 -1.08 16.00
C MET A 127 -18.36 0.04 15.13
N PHE A 128 -17.66 0.41 14.06
CA PHE A 128 -18.20 1.20 12.96
C PHE A 128 -18.37 0.29 11.74
N ASN A 129 -19.59 0.13 11.23
CA ASN A 129 -19.88 -0.79 10.15
C ASN A 129 -20.68 -0.13 9.03
N CYS A 130 -20.20 -0.26 7.80
CA CYS A 130 -20.95 0.00 6.57
C CYS A 130 -20.91 -1.25 5.70
N SER A 131 -21.99 -2.02 5.71
CA SER A 131 -22.12 -3.23 4.91
C SER A 131 -23.24 -3.06 3.90
N PHE A 132 -22.97 -3.38 2.64
CA PHE A 132 -23.95 -3.26 1.56
C PHE A 132 -24.53 -1.85 1.45
N CYS A 133 -23.68 -0.82 1.45
CA CYS A 133 -24.06 0.59 1.39
C CYS A 133 -23.49 1.25 0.13
N PRO A 134 -24.19 1.23 -1.01
CA PRO A 134 -25.36 0.40 -1.32
C PRO A 134 -25.02 -1.04 -1.71
N PRO A 135 -26.01 -1.97 -1.67
CA PRO A 135 -25.84 -3.32 -2.20
C PRO A 135 -25.79 -3.30 -3.73
N GLY A 136 -25.19 -4.33 -4.33
CA GLY A 136 -25.32 -4.60 -5.77
C GLY A 136 -24.14 -4.12 -6.60
N VAL A 137 -24.38 -3.38 -7.69
CA VAL A 137 -23.32 -2.89 -8.60
C VAL A 137 -23.51 -1.44 -9.02
N THR A 138 -24.56 -0.77 -8.53
CA THR A 138 -24.88 0.63 -8.83
C THR A 138 -24.88 1.41 -7.52
N GLY A 139 -24.30 2.61 -7.50
CA GLY A 139 -24.20 3.39 -6.26
C GLY A 139 -23.09 4.43 -6.21
N SER A 140 -22.95 5.07 -5.06
CA SER A 140 -21.90 6.08 -4.80
C SER A 140 -21.08 5.74 -3.54
N GLY A 141 -20.94 4.45 -3.23
CA GLY A 141 -20.20 3.96 -2.07
C GLY A 141 -20.90 4.21 -0.74
N ALA A 142 -20.22 3.90 0.37
CA ALA A 142 -20.79 4.03 1.71
C ALA A 142 -20.58 5.44 2.27
N ILE A 143 -19.40 6.01 2.05
CA ILE A 143 -19.01 7.32 2.56
C ILE A 143 -18.45 8.16 1.42
N LYS A 144 -18.94 9.40 1.30
CA LYS A 144 -18.31 10.43 0.48
C LYS A 144 -17.95 11.64 1.33
N SER A 145 -16.65 11.91 1.46
CA SER A 145 -16.14 13.12 2.11
C SER A 145 -15.48 14.00 1.07
N MET A 146 -15.87 15.27 1.01
CA MET A 146 -15.20 16.25 0.15
C MET A 146 -13.88 16.76 0.76
N GLY A 147 -13.59 16.38 2.00
CA GLY A 147 -12.33 16.58 2.71
C GLY A 147 -11.72 15.25 3.16
N THR A 148 -11.05 15.27 4.30
CA THR A 148 -10.43 14.07 4.89
C THR A 148 -11.50 13.22 5.56
N THR A 149 -11.41 11.90 5.40
CA THR A 149 -12.15 10.92 6.21
C THR A 149 -11.19 10.35 7.25
N THR A 150 -11.52 10.54 8.53
CA THR A 150 -10.71 10.07 9.66
C THR A 150 -11.45 8.98 10.43
N PHE A 151 -10.76 7.89 10.73
CA PHE A 151 -11.12 6.87 11.70
C PHE A 151 -10.05 6.89 12.81
N ASP A 152 -10.44 7.18 14.05
CA ASP A 152 -9.52 7.39 15.17
C ASP A 152 -9.97 6.58 16.40
N LYS A 153 -9.15 5.62 16.82
CA LYS A 153 -9.38 4.77 18.03
C LYS A 153 -10.64 3.93 17.98
N ASP A 154 -11.19 3.67 16.80
CA ASP A 154 -12.25 2.69 16.65
C ASP A 154 -11.70 1.29 16.90
N VAL A 155 -12.38 0.48 17.72
CA VAL A 155 -11.93 -0.89 18.00
C VAL A 155 -12.09 -1.74 16.74
N ASN A 156 -13.26 -1.71 16.11
CA ASN A 156 -13.53 -2.45 14.88
C ASN A 156 -14.14 -1.54 13.80
N ILE A 157 -13.64 -1.68 12.58
CA ILE A 157 -14.15 -1.00 11.39
C ILE A 157 -14.47 -2.07 10.34
N LEU A 158 -15.66 -2.03 9.75
CA LEU A 158 -16.06 -2.94 8.70
C LEU A 158 -16.68 -2.19 7.53
N PHE A 159 -16.09 -2.35 6.35
CA PHE A 159 -16.66 -2.00 5.06
C PHE A 159 -16.80 -3.25 4.23
N GLN A 160 -18.02 -3.75 4.05
CA GLN A 160 -18.25 -5.01 3.35
C GLN A 160 -19.22 -4.84 2.19
N LYS A 161 -18.83 -5.31 1.00
CA LYS A 161 -19.71 -5.39 -0.18
C LYS A 161 -20.41 -4.07 -0.51
N ASN A 162 -19.72 -2.95 -0.29
CA ASN A 162 -20.17 -1.64 -0.72
C ASN A 162 -19.81 -1.46 -2.19
N CYS A 163 -20.71 -0.82 -2.94
CA CYS A 163 -20.57 -0.72 -4.38
C CYS A 163 -20.73 0.71 -4.88
N SER A 164 -19.91 1.08 -5.85
CA SER A 164 -20.02 2.37 -6.55
C SER A 164 -19.87 2.22 -8.05
N SER A 165 -20.65 2.98 -8.80
CA SER A 165 -20.44 3.22 -10.24
C SER A 165 -19.45 4.37 -10.50
N THR A 166 -18.93 4.99 -9.45
CA THR A 166 -17.92 6.05 -9.45
C THR A 166 -16.75 5.62 -8.55
N ALA A 167 -15.72 6.45 -8.42
CA ALA A 167 -14.55 6.07 -7.63
C ALA A 167 -14.88 5.87 -6.14
N GLY A 168 -14.22 4.90 -5.50
CA GLY A 168 -14.38 4.58 -4.09
C GLY A 168 -15.59 3.69 -3.81
N GLY A 169 -15.42 2.36 -3.90
CA GLY A 169 -16.53 1.43 -3.66
C GLY A 169 -17.06 1.47 -2.23
N ALA A 170 -16.21 1.73 -1.23
CA ALA A 170 -16.61 1.98 0.15
C ALA A 170 -16.47 3.46 0.54
N VAL A 171 -15.30 4.03 0.33
CA VAL A 171 -14.97 5.40 0.76
C VAL A 171 -14.42 6.19 -0.42
N ASN A 172 -15.01 7.35 -0.69
CA ASN A 172 -14.48 8.36 -1.59
C ASN A 172 -14.15 9.62 -0.78
N CYS A 173 -12.88 10.01 -0.77
CA CYS A 173 -12.41 11.11 0.06
C CYS A 173 -11.31 11.94 -0.61
N LYS A 174 -11.03 13.11 -0.04
CA LYS A 174 -9.80 13.84 -0.34
C LYS A 174 -8.61 13.13 0.29
N GLY A 175 -8.59 12.99 1.61
CA GLY A 175 -7.56 12.23 2.32
C GLY A 175 -8.17 11.14 3.19
N LEU A 176 -7.44 10.06 3.44
CA LEU A 176 -7.80 9.05 4.44
C LEU A 176 -6.85 9.14 5.63
N VAL A 177 -7.40 9.08 6.85
CA VAL A 177 -6.61 8.84 8.06
C VAL A 177 -7.24 7.67 8.81
N LEU A 178 -6.53 6.54 8.93
CA LEU A 178 -6.94 5.36 9.69
C LEU A 178 -5.91 5.12 10.79
N LYS A 179 -6.25 5.47 12.03
CA LYS A 179 -5.29 5.42 13.14
C LYS A 179 -5.88 4.93 14.45
N GLY A 180 -5.03 4.35 15.29
CA GLY A 180 -5.39 3.93 16.64
C GLY A 180 -6.36 2.74 16.71
N THR A 181 -6.67 2.07 15.59
CA THR A 181 -7.52 0.88 15.59
C THR A 181 -6.88 -0.21 16.43
N SER A 182 -7.62 -0.72 17.43
CA SER A 182 -7.09 -1.71 18.38
C SER A 182 -7.56 -3.14 18.12
N GLY A 183 -8.67 -3.33 17.41
CA GLY A 183 -9.20 -4.63 16.99
C GLY A 183 -8.88 -4.91 15.52
N ILE A 184 -9.85 -4.69 14.63
CA ILE A 184 -9.71 -5.00 13.20
C ILE A 184 -10.34 -3.90 12.35
N ALA A 185 -9.66 -3.44 11.30
CA ALA A 185 -10.26 -2.66 10.22
C ALA A 185 -10.28 -3.48 8.93
N ASN A 186 -11.49 -3.83 8.48
CA ASN A 186 -11.74 -4.72 7.36
C ASN A 186 -12.43 -3.98 6.20
N PHE A 187 -11.84 -4.07 5.02
CA PHE A 187 -12.44 -3.68 3.74
C PHE A 187 -12.57 -4.93 2.89
N ILE A 188 -13.78 -5.48 2.80
CA ILE A 188 -14.05 -6.80 2.22
C ILE A 188 -14.98 -6.69 1.03
N GLU A 189 -14.54 -7.16 -0.12
CA GLU A 189 -15.35 -7.30 -1.34
C GLU A 189 -16.07 -6.01 -1.76
N ASN A 190 -15.47 -4.85 -1.50
CA ASN A 190 -15.99 -3.59 -1.99
C ASN A 190 -15.66 -3.44 -3.47
N LYS A 191 -16.60 -2.87 -4.24
CA LYS A 191 -16.50 -2.79 -5.69
C LYS A 191 -16.69 -1.37 -6.20
N SER A 192 -15.84 -0.96 -7.13
CA SER A 192 -15.96 0.26 -7.91
C SER A 192 -15.96 -0.07 -9.40
N SER A 193 -16.88 0.50 -10.18
CA SER A 193 -16.76 0.54 -11.65
C SER A 193 -15.83 1.66 -12.15
N ASP A 194 -15.18 2.35 -11.22
CA ASP A 194 -14.11 3.31 -11.48
C ASP A 194 -12.92 2.96 -10.57
N ASN A 195 -12.07 3.92 -10.24
CA ASN A 195 -10.92 3.76 -9.35
C ASN A 195 -11.29 3.38 -7.90
N GLY A 196 -10.36 2.74 -7.21
CA GLY A 196 -10.44 2.49 -5.76
C GLY A 196 -11.58 1.56 -5.38
N GLY A 197 -11.37 0.25 -5.48
CA GLY A 197 -12.43 -0.73 -5.20
C GLY A 197 -12.96 -0.65 -3.76
N ALA A 198 -12.09 -0.37 -2.79
CA ALA A 198 -12.50 0.02 -1.44
C ALA A 198 -12.40 1.55 -1.25
N ILE A 199 -11.24 2.12 -1.55
CA ILE A 199 -10.93 3.50 -1.18
C ILE A 199 -10.41 4.28 -2.38
N GLU A 200 -11.06 5.40 -2.64
CA GLU A 200 -10.54 6.49 -3.48
C GLU A 200 -10.04 7.63 -2.59
N SER A 201 -8.81 8.08 -2.82
CA SER A 201 -8.24 9.26 -2.17
C SER A 201 -7.59 10.20 -3.19
N SER A 202 -7.99 11.46 -3.20
CA SER A 202 -7.46 12.50 -4.11
C SER A 202 -6.42 13.41 -3.45
N GLY A 203 -5.91 13.03 -2.29
CA GLY A 203 -5.05 13.79 -1.39
C GLY A 203 -4.26 12.84 -0.48
N GLU A 204 -3.36 13.40 0.33
CA GLU A 204 -2.48 12.58 1.17
C GLU A 204 -3.26 11.69 2.13
N SER A 205 -2.78 10.45 2.31
CA SER A 205 -3.46 9.44 3.10
C SER A 205 -2.51 8.70 4.04
N PHE A 206 -3.01 8.34 5.23
CA PHE A 206 -2.27 7.77 6.33
C PHE A 206 -3.01 6.58 6.92
N ILE A 207 -2.33 5.44 7.00
CA ILE A 207 -2.79 4.27 7.78
C ILE A 207 -1.71 4.01 8.82
N GLU A 208 -1.92 4.45 10.05
CA GLU A 208 -0.83 4.54 11.02
C GLU A 208 -1.18 4.17 12.46
N ASN A 209 -0.20 3.62 13.17
CA ASN A 209 -0.28 3.37 14.61
C ASN A 209 -1.48 2.50 15.01
N ASN A 210 -1.87 1.56 14.17
CA ASN A 210 -2.92 0.60 14.47
C ASN A 210 -2.32 -0.65 15.14
N THR A 211 -2.74 -0.93 16.37
CA THR A 211 -2.32 -2.15 17.10
C THR A 211 -3.13 -3.37 16.67
N GLY A 212 -4.30 -3.13 16.09
CA GLY A 212 -5.14 -4.11 15.43
C GLY A 212 -4.63 -4.54 14.05
N ILE A 213 -5.44 -5.33 13.35
CA ILE A 213 -5.17 -5.82 11.99
C ILE A 213 -5.91 -4.96 10.99
N ILE A 214 -5.23 -4.51 9.94
CA ILE A 214 -5.83 -3.82 8.80
C ILE A 214 -5.86 -4.78 7.61
N SER A 215 -7.04 -5.02 7.02
CA SER A 215 -7.19 -5.96 5.91
C SER A 215 -8.04 -5.41 4.77
N PHE A 216 -7.50 -5.55 3.56
CA PHE A 216 -8.19 -5.31 2.29
C PHE A 216 -8.30 -6.64 1.56
N LEU A 217 -9.51 -7.20 1.54
CA LEU A 217 -9.76 -8.57 1.09
C LEU A 217 -10.76 -8.58 -0.06
N GLY A 218 -10.36 -9.07 -1.24
CA GLY A 218 -11.30 -9.31 -2.34
C GLY A 218 -11.90 -8.04 -2.97
N ASN A 219 -11.32 -6.85 -2.73
CA ASN A 219 -11.85 -5.61 -3.29
C ASN A 219 -11.58 -5.53 -4.79
N SER A 220 -12.47 -4.88 -5.54
CA SER A 220 -12.42 -4.86 -7.00
C SER A 220 -12.66 -3.47 -7.58
N SER A 221 -11.84 -3.08 -8.55
CA SER A 221 -11.96 -1.86 -9.34
C SER A 221 -12.01 -2.19 -10.82
N GLU A 222 -12.89 -1.56 -11.61
CA GLU A 222 -12.83 -1.68 -13.07
C GLU A 222 -11.71 -0.84 -13.68
N LYS A 223 -11.04 0.02 -12.91
CA LYS A 223 -9.88 0.79 -13.37
C LYS A 223 -8.67 0.55 -12.47
N GLN A 224 -8.21 1.57 -11.74
CA GLN A 224 -6.98 1.51 -10.95
C GLN A 224 -7.27 1.20 -9.48
N GLY A 225 -6.31 0.53 -8.82
CA GLY A 225 -6.34 0.32 -7.37
C GLY A 225 -7.51 -0.58 -6.94
N GLY A 226 -7.35 -1.90 -7.06
CA GLY A 226 -8.43 -2.83 -6.68
C GLY A 226 -8.86 -2.70 -5.22
N ALA A 227 -7.95 -2.33 -4.30
CA ALA A 227 -8.30 -1.89 -2.96
C ALA A 227 -8.24 -0.36 -2.82
N ILE A 228 -7.07 0.22 -3.03
CA ILE A 228 -6.80 1.65 -2.79
C ILE A 228 -6.29 2.29 -4.08
N HIS A 229 -6.91 3.40 -4.46
CA HIS A 229 -6.40 4.31 -5.47
C HIS A 229 -6.05 5.67 -4.84
N SER A 230 -4.89 6.20 -5.21
CA SER A 230 -4.51 7.56 -4.92
C SER A 230 -3.65 8.19 -6.00
N GLU A 231 -3.92 9.46 -6.29
CA GLU A 231 -3.03 10.34 -7.06
C GLU A 231 -2.02 11.09 -6.17
N ASN A 232 -2.09 10.89 -4.86
CA ASN A 232 -1.25 11.52 -3.86
C ASN A 232 -0.49 10.48 -3.03
N SER A 233 0.38 10.96 -2.14
CA SER A 233 1.18 10.08 -1.29
C SER A 233 0.33 9.30 -0.31
N ILE A 234 0.66 8.02 -0.14
CA ILE A 234 0.08 7.14 0.88
C ILE A 234 1.21 6.72 1.81
N THR A 235 1.02 6.93 3.11
CA THR A 235 1.92 6.41 4.15
C THR A 235 1.20 5.37 4.99
N VAL A 236 1.77 4.16 5.05
CA VAL A 236 1.31 3.07 5.90
C VAL A 236 2.41 2.79 6.92
N SER A 237 2.22 3.20 8.17
CA SER A 237 3.31 3.21 9.15
C SER A 237 2.95 2.64 10.52
N ASN A 238 3.91 1.95 11.16
CA ASN A 238 3.82 1.53 12.56
C ASN A 238 2.56 0.70 12.91
N ASN A 239 2.05 -0.07 11.96
CA ASN A 239 0.91 -0.95 12.19
C ASN A 239 1.36 -2.33 12.65
N ASN A 240 0.51 -3.02 13.41
CA ASN A 240 0.77 -4.39 13.83
C ASN A 240 0.70 -5.37 12.64
N SER A 241 -0.33 -5.27 11.79
CA SER A 241 -0.42 -6.07 10.57
C SER A 241 -1.26 -5.37 9.51
N VAL A 242 -0.78 -5.39 8.26
CA VAL A 242 -1.50 -4.88 7.09
C VAL A 242 -1.52 -5.94 6.00
N VAL A 243 -2.71 -6.33 5.56
CA VAL A 243 -2.92 -7.41 4.58
C VAL A 243 -3.72 -6.90 3.39
N PHE A 244 -3.19 -7.09 2.19
CA PHE A 244 -3.89 -6.95 0.93
C PHE A 244 -3.98 -8.33 0.29
N SER A 245 -5.18 -8.90 0.24
CA SER A 245 -5.40 -10.21 -0.35
C SER A 245 -6.52 -10.23 -1.38
N LYS A 246 -6.28 -10.90 -2.51
CA LYS A 246 -7.28 -11.12 -3.57
C LYS A 246 -7.92 -9.85 -4.13
N ASN A 247 -7.25 -8.70 -3.98
CA ASN A 247 -7.75 -7.47 -4.58
C ASN A 247 -7.45 -7.47 -6.07
N THR A 248 -8.39 -6.96 -6.88
CA THR A 248 -8.29 -7.06 -8.32
C THR A 248 -8.67 -5.79 -9.06
N THR A 249 -7.99 -5.51 -10.17
CA THR A 249 -8.54 -4.68 -11.23
C THR A 249 -9.15 -5.55 -12.33
N THR A 250 -10.25 -5.13 -12.95
CA THR A 250 -10.96 -5.95 -13.96
C THR A 250 -11.13 -5.30 -15.33
N GLY A 251 -10.85 -4.01 -15.48
CA GLY A 251 -10.97 -3.33 -16.77
C GLY A 251 -9.85 -3.70 -17.74
N SER A 252 -10.08 -3.42 -19.02
CA SER A 252 -9.13 -3.79 -20.09
C SER A 252 -8.10 -2.70 -20.40
N SER A 253 -8.22 -1.50 -19.84
CA SER A 253 -7.33 -0.37 -20.10
C SER A 253 -6.98 0.37 -18.82
N GLY A 254 -5.70 0.74 -18.69
CA GLY A 254 -5.18 1.52 -17.56
C GLY A 254 -5.40 0.88 -16.19
N SER A 255 -5.69 -0.42 -16.14
CA SER A 255 -6.17 -1.11 -14.93
C SER A 255 -4.98 -1.76 -14.20
N SER A 256 -4.28 -0.92 -13.43
CA SER A 256 -3.02 -1.23 -12.76
C SER A 256 -3.15 -1.17 -11.23
N GLY A 257 -2.29 -1.89 -10.53
CA GLY A 257 -2.28 -1.94 -9.06
C GLY A 257 -3.45 -2.74 -8.52
N GLY A 258 -3.38 -4.07 -8.61
CA GLY A 258 -4.47 -4.96 -8.16
C GLY A 258 -4.87 -4.73 -6.72
N ALA A 259 -3.92 -4.38 -5.84
CA ALA A 259 -4.22 -3.87 -4.50
C ALA A 259 -4.14 -2.34 -4.45
N VAL A 260 -2.98 -1.76 -4.76
CA VAL A 260 -2.71 -0.34 -4.54
C VAL A 260 -2.21 0.32 -5.82
N TYR A 261 -2.84 1.42 -6.19
CA TYR A 261 -2.35 2.34 -7.20
C TYR A 261 -1.98 3.69 -6.53
N CYS A 262 -0.75 4.13 -6.73
CA CYS A 262 -0.21 5.37 -6.17
C CYS A 262 0.61 6.13 -7.23
N ASN A 263 -0.07 6.83 -8.12
CA ASN A 263 0.54 7.64 -9.18
C ASN A 263 -0.37 8.80 -9.56
N GLY A 264 0.18 9.96 -9.91
CA GLY A 264 -0.58 11.16 -10.26
C GLY A 264 0.05 11.89 -11.44
N ASN A 265 -0.78 12.58 -12.23
CA ASN A 265 -0.32 13.25 -13.44
C ASN A 265 0.45 14.57 -13.17
N SER A 266 0.11 15.26 -12.08
CA SER A 266 0.65 16.60 -11.76
C SER A 266 1.61 16.62 -10.56
N GLN A 267 1.81 15.47 -9.91
CA GLN A 267 2.65 15.33 -8.73
C GLN A 267 3.49 14.05 -8.82
N THR A 268 4.48 13.91 -7.96
CA THR A 268 5.29 12.68 -7.87
C THR A 268 4.98 11.97 -6.55
N PRO A 269 3.80 11.32 -6.43
CA PRO A 269 3.36 10.75 -5.17
C PRO A 269 4.27 9.62 -4.72
N LYS A 270 4.32 9.43 -3.39
CA LYS A 270 5.11 8.38 -2.76
C LYS A 270 4.19 7.41 -2.03
N LEU A 271 4.29 6.14 -2.39
CA LEU A 271 3.77 5.03 -1.60
C LEU A 271 4.84 4.57 -0.62
N LYS A 272 4.58 4.73 0.68
CA LYS A 272 5.53 4.44 1.74
C LYS A 272 4.96 3.44 2.73
N PHE A 273 5.68 2.34 2.94
CA PHE A 273 5.45 1.39 4.02
C PHE A 273 6.64 1.46 4.99
N GLU A 274 6.40 1.75 6.27
CA GLU A 274 7.48 1.78 7.26
C GLU A 274 7.08 1.27 8.64
N GLY A 275 7.94 0.52 9.32
CA GLY A 275 7.69 0.13 10.71
C GLY A 275 6.48 -0.79 10.94
N ASN A 276 5.81 -1.27 9.89
CA ASN A 276 4.75 -2.26 10.00
C ASN A 276 5.36 -3.61 10.39
N LYS A 277 4.87 -4.24 11.47
CA LYS A 277 5.42 -5.51 11.98
C LYS A 277 5.12 -6.69 11.04
N GLN A 278 4.02 -6.62 10.30
CA GLN A 278 3.71 -7.55 9.21
C GLN A 278 3.06 -6.78 8.05
N LEU A 279 3.53 -7.05 6.83
CA LEU A 279 2.96 -6.52 5.59
C LEU A 279 2.81 -7.65 4.57
N SER A 280 1.62 -7.86 4.04
CA SER A 280 1.37 -8.98 3.12
C SER A 280 0.54 -8.55 1.91
N PHE A 281 1.03 -8.87 0.71
CA PHE A 281 0.32 -8.77 -0.55
C PHE A 281 0.18 -10.18 -1.14
N ILE A 282 -1.02 -10.74 -1.08
CA ILE A 282 -1.27 -12.14 -1.39
C ILE A 282 -2.35 -12.26 -2.48
N GLU A 283 -2.03 -12.92 -3.59
CA GLU A 283 -3.01 -13.24 -4.65
C GLU A 283 -3.72 -12.01 -5.23
N ASN A 284 -3.08 -10.83 -5.22
CA ASN A 284 -3.66 -9.65 -5.87
C ASN A 284 -3.43 -9.73 -7.39
N THR A 285 -4.41 -9.27 -8.15
CA THR A 285 -4.39 -9.38 -9.61
C THR A 285 -4.65 -8.07 -10.32
N SER A 286 -3.90 -7.79 -11.38
CA SER A 286 -4.21 -6.67 -12.28
C SER A 286 -4.30 -7.10 -13.73
N THR A 287 -4.93 -6.27 -14.54
CA THR A 287 -5.17 -6.54 -15.97
C THR A 287 -4.26 -5.73 -16.87
N THR A 288 -3.41 -4.84 -16.34
CA THR A 288 -2.43 -4.05 -17.12
C THR A 288 -1.02 -4.18 -16.56
N SER A 289 -0.79 -3.68 -15.34
CA SER A 289 0.52 -3.67 -14.70
C SER A 289 0.43 -3.74 -13.18
N GLY A 290 1.43 -4.32 -12.51
CA GLY A 290 1.55 -4.32 -11.06
C GLY A 290 0.44 -5.11 -10.38
N GLY A 291 0.58 -6.43 -10.33
CA GLY A 291 -0.47 -7.31 -9.80
C GLY A 291 -0.90 -6.97 -8.38
N ALA A 292 0.04 -6.53 -7.54
CA ALA A 292 -0.27 -5.92 -6.24
C ALA A 292 -0.18 -4.38 -6.28
N ILE A 293 0.96 -3.84 -6.69
CA ILE A 293 1.28 -2.42 -6.56
C ILE A 293 1.64 -1.83 -7.92
N TYR A 294 1.02 -0.69 -8.24
CA TYR A 294 1.50 0.24 -9.26
C TYR A 294 1.82 1.58 -8.63
N ALA A 295 3.06 2.08 -8.77
CA ALA A 295 3.47 3.31 -8.09
C ALA A 295 4.48 4.15 -8.87
N LYS A 296 4.47 5.47 -8.63
CA LYS A 296 5.54 6.36 -9.10
C LYS A 296 6.81 6.22 -8.26
N LYS A 297 6.66 6.34 -6.94
CA LYS A 297 7.73 6.13 -5.97
C LYS A 297 7.27 5.14 -4.93
N LEU A 298 8.02 4.07 -4.75
CA LEU A 298 7.80 3.06 -3.71
C LEU A 298 8.93 3.09 -2.70
N THR A 299 8.59 3.10 -1.42
CA THR A 299 9.52 2.87 -0.32
C THR A 299 8.95 1.85 0.63
N ILE A 300 9.69 0.77 0.86
CA ILE A 300 9.39 -0.23 1.88
C ILE A 300 10.57 -0.26 2.85
N ASN A 301 10.29 0.11 4.10
CA ASN A 301 11.22 0.00 5.22
C ASN A 301 10.61 -0.96 6.25
N SER A 302 11.03 -2.22 6.22
CA SER A 302 10.34 -3.28 6.94
C SER A 302 10.42 -3.09 8.46
N GLY A 303 9.26 -3.07 9.14
CA GLY A 303 9.18 -3.14 10.61
C GLY A 303 9.13 -4.58 11.16
N GLY A 304 9.04 -5.53 10.24
CA GLY A 304 8.95 -6.98 10.42
C GLY A 304 8.71 -7.61 9.04
N THR A 305 8.24 -8.86 8.96
CA THR A 305 8.19 -9.59 7.68
C THR A 305 7.26 -8.90 6.67
N THR A 306 7.76 -8.70 5.45
CA THR A 306 7.01 -8.21 4.28
C THR A 306 6.98 -9.30 3.21
N VAL A 307 5.79 -9.67 2.74
CA VAL A 307 5.62 -10.76 1.76
C VAL A 307 4.80 -10.30 0.56
N PHE A 308 5.31 -10.56 -0.64
CA PHE A 308 4.56 -10.54 -1.90
C PHE A 308 4.43 -11.96 -2.40
N SER A 309 3.24 -12.55 -2.27
CA SER A 309 2.99 -13.93 -2.65
C SER A 309 1.92 -14.08 -3.71
N ASN A 310 2.22 -14.83 -4.77
CA ASN A 310 1.25 -15.23 -5.79
C ASN A 310 0.47 -14.08 -6.45
N ASN A 311 1.02 -12.87 -6.46
CA ASN A 311 0.40 -11.75 -7.16
C ASN A 311 0.60 -11.92 -8.68
N SER A 312 -0.34 -11.41 -9.48
CA SER A 312 -0.21 -11.55 -10.93
C SER A 312 -0.76 -10.42 -11.77
N THR A 313 -0.18 -10.25 -12.94
CA THR A 313 -0.72 -9.37 -13.98
C THR A 313 -1.04 -10.16 -15.23
N THR A 314 -2.26 -10.00 -15.76
CA THR A 314 -2.72 -10.66 -16.98
C THR A 314 -3.01 -9.63 -18.07
N ASN A 315 -2.23 -9.62 -19.15
CA ASN A 315 -2.40 -8.68 -20.27
C ASN A 315 -1.73 -9.25 -21.54
N ALA A 316 -1.91 -8.60 -22.69
CA ALA A 316 -1.11 -8.90 -23.87
C ALA A 316 0.38 -8.49 -23.69
N ASN A 317 0.64 -7.45 -22.89
CA ASN A 317 1.98 -6.98 -22.54
C ASN A 317 2.10 -6.73 -21.01
N PRO A 318 1.98 -7.78 -20.18
CA PRO A 318 1.91 -7.63 -18.73
C PRO A 318 3.25 -7.18 -18.15
N LYS A 319 3.20 -6.33 -17.13
CA LYS A 319 4.39 -5.83 -16.42
C LYS A 319 4.21 -5.96 -14.90
N GLY A 320 5.21 -6.49 -14.21
CA GLY A 320 5.27 -6.49 -12.75
C GLY A 320 4.22 -7.42 -12.10
N GLY A 321 4.57 -8.68 -11.90
CA GLY A 321 3.66 -9.66 -11.28
C GLY A 321 3.21 -9.23 -9.87
N ALA A 322 4.13 -8.71 -9.06
CA ALA A 322 3.78 -8.03 -7.80
C ALA A 322 3.80 -6.51 -7.95
N ILE A 323 4.93 -5.95 -8.40
CA ILE A 323 5.17 -4.50 -8.41
C ILE A 323 5.49 -4.06 -9.83
N CYS A 324 4.83 -3.01 -10.30
CA CYS A 324 5.26 -2.28 -11.49
C CYS A 324 5.43 -0.79 -11.15
N LEU A 325 6.55 -0.20 -11.55
CA LEU A 325 6.72 1.25 -11.45
C LEU A 325 6.13 1.96 -12.67
N ASP A 326 5.76 3.22 -12.48
CA ASP A 326 5.55 4.13 -13.59
C ASP A 326 6.87 4.50 -14.29
N THR A 327 6.79 5.07 -15.50
CA THR A 327 7.97 5.56 -16.24
C THR A 327 8.81 6.49 -15.38
N SER A 328 10.14 6.31 -15.32
CA SER A 328 11.02 7.08 -14.43
C SER A 328 10.67 6.97 -12.95
N GLY A 329 10.06 5.86 -12.53
CA GLY A 329 9.73 5.59 -11.14
C GLY A 329 10.94 5.23 -10.28
N GLU A 330 10.77 5.28 -8.97
CA GLU A 330 11.82 4.96 -8.00
C GLU A 330 11.35 3.87 -7.01
N CYS A 331 12.17 2.86 -6.79
CA CYS A 331 11.94 1.83 -5.78
C CYS A 331 13.04 1.81 -4.73
N SER A 332 12.65 1.84 -3.47
CA SER A 332 13.54 1.75 -2.31
C SER A 332 13.05 0.61 -1.40
N LEU A 333 13.87 -0.41 -1.24
CA LEU A 333 13.59 -1.57 -0.39
C LEU A 333 14.66 -1.67 0.71
N THR A 334 14.23 -1.66 1.96
CA THR A 334 15.09 -1.83 3.13
C THR A 334 14.50 -2.90 4.04
N ALA A 335 15.19 -4.04 4.16
CA ALA A 335 14.91 -5.04 5.18
C ALA A 335 15.55 -4.61 6.50
N GLU A 336 14.84 -3.77 7.27
CA GLU A 336 15.38 -3.09 8.46
C GLU A 336 15.14 -3.90 9.74
N LEU A 337 13.92 -4.39 9.97
CA LEU A 337 13.54 -5.21 11.13
C LEU A 337 12.83 -6.51 10.76
N GLY A 338 12.84 -6.88 9.49
CA GLY A 338 12.29 -8.14 8.99
C GLY A 338 12.56 -8.37 7.51
N ASP A 339 12.41 -9.62 7.09
CA ASP A 339 12.68 -10.01 5.71
C ASP A 339 11.65 -9.42 4.73
N ILE A 340 12.11 -9.14 3.50
CA ILE A 340 11.23 -8.81 2.36
C ILE A 340 11.29 -9.98 1.38
N ILE A 341 10.16 -10.61 1.09
CA ILE A 341 10.10 -11.87 0.33
C ILE A 341 9.17 -11.71 -0.87
N PHE A 342 9.67 -12.07 -2.05
CA PHE A 342 8.88 -12.20 -3.28
C PHE A 342 8.85 -13.67 -3.69
N ASP A 343 7.68 -14.30 -3.56
CA ASP A 343 7.49 -15.71 -3.92
C ASP A 343 6.20 -15.96 -4.70
N GLY A 344 6.37 -16.58 -5.85
CA GLY A 344 5.28 -17.07 -6.67
C GLY A 344 4.60 -16.00 -7.54
N ASN A 345 5.12 -14.78 -7.59
CA ASN A 345 4.57 -13.69 -8.39
C ASN A 345 4.79 -13.93 -9.88
N LYS A 346 3.81 -13.59 -10.72
CA LYS A 346 3.83 -13.95 -12.14
C LYS A 346 3.21 -12.92 -13.07
N ILE A 347 3.69 -12.91 -14.30
CA ILE A 347 3.03 -12.27 -15.42
C ILE A 347 2.40 -13.33 -16.33
N ILE A 348 1.20 -13.05 -16.82
CA ILE A 348 0.43 -13.93 -17.71
C ILE A 348 0.18 -13.17 -19.00
N THR A 349 0.93 -13.54 -20.04
CA THR A 349 0.75 -13.00 -21.38
C THR A 349 -0.44 -13.66 -22.05
N THR A 350 -1.38 -12.86 -22.56
CA THR A 350 -2.54 -13.34 -23.32
C THR A 350 -2.37 -13.06 -24.82
N GLY A 351 -3.15 -13.75 -25.66
CA GLY A 351 -3.07 -13.66 -27.13
C GLY A 351 -2.36 -14.85 -27.76
N ASN A 352 -1.89 -14.70 -29.01
CA ASN A 352 -1.39 -15.81 -29.84
C ASN A 352 -0.13 -16.50 -29.29
N SER A 353 0.66 -15.81 -28.45
CA SER A 353 1.86 -16.34 -27.80
C SER A 353 1.69 -16.32 -26.27
N SER A 354 0.62 -16.94 -25.79
CA SER A 354 0.32 -16.98 -24.36
C SER A 354 1.45 -17.65 -23.57
N SER A 355 1.85 -17.04 -22.45
CA SER A 355 2.89 -17.59 -21.58
C SER A 355 2.65 -17.18 -20.13
N ILE A 356 3.18 -17.96 -19.21
CA ILE A 356 3.19 -17.66 -17.78
C ILE A 356 4.66 -17.64 -17.37
N LYS A 357 5.11 -16.52 -16.81
CA LYS A 357 6.48 -16.33 -16.34
C LYS A 357 6.47 -15.77 -14.93
N ARG A 358 7.44 -16.16 -14.11
CA ARG A 358 7.68 -15.58 -12.79
C ARG A 358 8.22 -14.16 -12.96
N ASN A 359 7.73 -13.26 -12.14
CA ASN A 359 8.19 -11.89 -12.09
C ASN A 359 7.72 -11.21 -10.80
N ALA A 360 8.65 -10.74 -10.00
CA ALA A 360 8.39 -9.95 -8.81
C ALA A 360 8.11 -8.48 -9.19
N ILE A 361 9.10 -7.85 -9.82
CA ILE A 361 9.16 -6.40 -10.01
C ILE A 361 9.44 -6.10 -11.49
N ASP A 362 8.74 -5.11 -12.03
CA ASP A 362 9.07 -4.45 -13.28
C ASP A 362 9.33 -2.96 -13.03
N LEU A 363 10.56 -2.51 -13.26
CA LEU A 363 10.95 -1.10 -13.04
C LEU A 363 10.43 -0.17 -14.14
N ASN A 364 9.95 -0.71 -15.26
CA ASN A 364 9.46 0.02 -16.42
C ASN A 364 10.52 0.96 -17.04
N THR A 365 10.16 1.68 -18.09
CA THR A 365 11.08 2.55 -18.82
C THR A 365 11.67 3.63 -17.90
N SER A 366 13.00 3.77 -17.90
CA SER A 366 13.77 4.72 -17.09
C SER A 366 13.56 4.62 -15.56
N GLY A 367 12.83 3.62 -15.05
CA GLY A 367 12.68 3.44 -13.61
C GLY A 367 13.97 2.89 -12.98
N LYS A 368 14.09 3.02 -11.66
CA LYS A 368 15.31 2.61 -10.96
C LYS A 368 15.07 2.19 -9.54
N PHE A 369 15.98 1.37 -9.05
CA PHE A 369 16.18 1.23 -7.62
C PHE A 369 17.05 2.39 -7.11
N THR A 370 16.58 3.02 -6.04
CA THR A 370 17.33 4.04 -5.30
C THR A 370 17.95 3.47 -4.03
N LYS A 371 17.41 2.37 -3.51
CA LYS A 371 17.98 1.63 -2.38
C LYS A 371 17.56 0.17 -2.43
N LEU A 372 18.52 -0.72 -2.20
CA LEU A 372 18.29 -2.13 -1.97
C LEU A 372 19.25 -2.55 -0.84
N SER A 373 18.73 -2.66 0.38
CA SER A 373 19.56 -2.81 1.57
C SER A 373 18.92 -3.74 2.60
N ALA A 374 19.74 -4.52 3.29
CA ALA A 374 19.30 -5.40 4.37
C ALA A 374 20.20 -5.23 5.58
N LYS A 375 19.59 -5.12 6.77
CA LYS A 375 20.31 -5.05 8.04
C LYS A 375 20.79 -6.46 8.44
N GLU A 376 21.80 -6.52 9.30
CA GLU A 376 22.26 -7.78 9.88
C GLU A 376 21.10 -8.60 10.44
N GLY A 377 21.10 -9.91 10.15
CA GLY A 377 20.03 -10.83 10.56
C GLY A 377 18.84 -10.91 9.60
N PHE A 378 18.70 -9.98 8.66
CA PHE A 378 17.58 -9.93 7.71
C PHE A 378 18.05 -10.00 6.26
N GLY A 379 17.09 -10.21 5.36
CA GLY A 379 17.35 -10.24 3.93
C GLY A 379 16.18 -9.82 3.03
N ILE A 380 16.53 -9.54 1.78
CA ILE A 380 15.59 -9.37 0.67
C ILE A 380 15.72 -10.59 -0.23
N TYR A 381 14.64 -11.35 -0.39
CA TYR A 381 14.59 -12.63 -1.08
C TYR A 381 13.74 -12.51 -2.34
N PHE A 382 14.39 -12.74 -3.48
CA PHE A 382 13.77 -12.82 -4.79
C PHE A 382 13.74 -14.28 -5.24
N TYR A 383 12.59 -14.93 -5.04
CA TYR A 383 12.30 -16.22 -5.66
C TYR A 383 11.66 -16.07 -7.05
N ASP A 384 11.09 -14.89 -7.30
CA ASP A 384 10.66 -14.46 -8.63
C ASP A 384 11.61 -13.39 -9.19
N PRO A 385 11.90 -13.39 -10.49
CA PRO A 385 12.86 -12.45 -11.07
C PRO A 385 12.44 -10.97 -11.09
N ILE A 386 13.44 -10.10 -11.17
CA ILE A 386 13.30 -8.67 -11.47
C ILE A 386 13.43 -8.45 -12.99
N ALA A 387 12.45 -7.78 -13.58
CA ALA A 387 12.53 -7.26 -14.95
C ALA A 387 12.88 -5.77 -14.92
N ASP A 388 14.13 -5.45 -15.22
CA ASP A 388 14.59 -4.07 -15.32
C ASP A 388 14.75 -3.65 -16.79
N SER A 389 13.86 -2.75 -17.24
CA SER A 389 13.92 -2.06 -18.53
C SER A 389 14.23 -0.56 -18.37
N GLY A 390 14.76 -0.21 -17.20
CA GLY A 390 14.84 1.13 -16.65
C GLY A 390 16.15 1.87 -16.92
N ASP A 391 16.52 2.70 -15.94
CA ASP A 391 17.71 3.54 -15.96
C ASP A 391 18.99 2.69 -16.07
N ASN A 392 19.84 3.01 -17.06
CA ASN A 392 21.12 2.33 -17.28
C ASN A 392 22.35 3.19 -16.94
N THR A 393 22.13 4.35 -16.32
CA THR A 393 23.13 5.37 -16.02
C THR A 393 23.36 5.56 -14.52
N THR A 394 22.29 5.56 -13.73
CA THR A 394 22.37 5.78 -12.29
C THR A 394 22.87 4.51 -11.61
N ALA A 395 24.06 4.55 -11.01
CA ALA A 395 24.56 3.41 -10.24
C ALA A 395 23.70 3.13 -9.00
N ILE A 396 23.55 1.86 -8.64
CA ILE A 396 23.01 1.43 -7.36
C ILE A 396 24.12 0.86 -6.48
N GLU A 397 24.11 1.28 -5.22
CA GLU A 397 24.96 0.71 -4.17
C GLU A 397 24.10 -0.17 -3.26
N LEU A 398 24.22 -1.48 -3.44
CA LEU A 398 23.60 -2.47 -2.57
C LEU A 398 24.22 -2.40 -1.19
N ASN A 399 23.37 -2.48 -0.16
CA ASN A 399 23.83 -2.50 1.23
C ASN A 399 24.74 -1.31 1.59
N LYS A 400 24.47 -0.14 0.99
CA LYS A 400 25.22 1.08 1.25
C LYS A 400 25.11 1.51 2.70
N THR A 401 26.25 1.76 3.36
CA THR A 401 26.25 2.41 4.67
C THR A 401 25.64 3.81 4.57
N GLU A 402 24.64 4.08 5.39
CA GLU A 402 23.92 5.36 5.38
C GLU A 402 23.51 5.71 6.82
N ASN A 403 23.65 6.98 7.21
CA ASN A 403 23.31 7.46 8.55
C ASN A 403 23.94 6.63 9.69
N ALA A 404 25.22 6.25 9.52
CA ALA A 404 25.98 5.37 10.43
C ALA A 404 25.41 3.94 10.61
N ILE A 405 24.42 3.54 9.81
CA ILE A 405 23.93 2.17 9.75
C ILE A 405 24.70 1.42 8.66
N ASN A 406 25.39 0.34 9.06
CA ASN A 406 26.01 -0.60 8.13
C ASN A 406 25.01 -1.69 7.78
N TYR A 407 24.59 -1.75 6.52
CA TYR A 407 23.68 -2.77 6.03
C TYR A 407 24.46 -4.04 5.67
N THR A 408 24.61 -4.97 6.60
CA THR A 408 25.40 -6.21 6.43
C THR A 408 24.55 -7.45 6.17
N GLY A 409 23.24 -7.29 5.94
CA GLY A 409 22.30 -8.35 5.64
C GLY A 409 22.45 -8.95 4.24
N LYS A 410 21.43 -9.71 3.84
CA LYS A 410 21.47 -10.54 2.63
C LYS A 410 20.56 -10.00 1.53
N ILE A 411 21.03 -10.04 0.29
CA ILE A 411 20.19 -9.93 -0.91
C ILE A 411 20.32 -11.28 -1.62
N VAL A 412 19.20 -11.98 -1.78
CA VAL A 412 19.17 -13.38 -2.22
C VAL A 412 18.34 -13.49 -3.50
N PHE A 413 18.93 -14.12 -4.52
CA PHE A 413 18.22 -14.59 -5.71
C PHE A 413 18.27 -16.12 -5.69
N SER A 414 17.13 -16.78 -5.78
CA SER A 414 17.07 -18.24 -5.73
C SER A 414 15.95 -18.80 -6.59
N GLY A 415 16.25 -19.85 -7.36
CA GLY A 415 15.28 -20.63 -8.09
C GLY A 415 14.66 -21.77 -7.27
N GLU A 416 14.89 -21.81 -5.95
CA GLU A 416 14.54 -22.96 -5.11
C GLU A 416 13.03 -23.25 -5.04
N THR A 417 12.18 -22.23 -5.19
CA THR A 417 10.72 -22.39 -5.16
C THR A 417 10.12 -22.71 -6.54
N LEU A 418 10.91 -22.68 -7.62
CA LEU A 418 10.46 -23.02 -8.97
C LEU A 418 10.28 -24.53 -9.13
N SER A 419 9.18 -24.91 -9.78
CA SER A 419 9.00 -26.29 -10.25
C SER A 419 10.03 -26.66 -11.33
N ALA A 420 10.23 -27.96 -11.56
CA ALA A 420 11.14 -28.46 -12.59
C ALA A 420 10.77 -27.93 -13.99
N GLN A 421 9.48 -27.78 -14.27
CA GLN A 421 8.97 -27.22 -15.52
C GLN A 421 9.29 -25.73 -15.64
N GLU A 422 9.09 -24.96 -14.58
CA GLU A 422 9.39 -23.53 -14.57
C GLU A 422 10.88 -23.25 -14.75
N LYS A 423 11.75 -24.10 -14.20
CA LYS A 423 13.21 -24.03 -14.38
C LYS A 423 13.67 -24.24 -15.82
N THR A 424 12.84 -24.81 -16.70
CA THR A 424 13.17 -24.91 -18.13
C THR A 424 13.05 -23.57 -18.87
N GLN A 425 12.36 -22.60 -18.29
CA GLN A 425 12.21 -21.26 -18.86
C GLN A 425 13.26 -20.32 -18.25
N ALA A 426 14.23 -19.89 -19.06
CA ALA A 426 15.32 -19.03 -18.60
C ALA A 426 14.82 -17.71 -17.98
N ASP A 427 13.70 -17.17 -18.47
CA ASP A 427 13.09 -15.95 -17.96
C ASP A 427 12.64 -16.07 -16.50
N ASN A 428 12.30 -17.28 -16.02
CA ASN A 428 11.92 -17.51 -14.62
C ASN A 428 13.12 -17.54 -13.68
N LEU A 429 14.34 -17.63 -14.22
CA LEU A 429 15.59 -17.73 -13.47
C LEU A 429 16.46 -16.46 -13.59
N THR A 430 16.06 -15.47 -14.40
CA THR A 430 16.93 -14.36 -14.78
C THR A 430 16.43 -13.03 -14.24
N SER A 431 17.13 -12.46 -13.26
CA SER A 431 16.92 -11.09 -12.81
C SER A 431 17.87 -10.13 -13.50
N THR A 432 17.35 -8.98 -13.93
CA THR A 432 18.14 -7.97 -14.65
C THR A 432 18.24 -6.67 -13.84
N PHE A 433 19.41 -6.04 -13.89
CA PHE A 433 19.69 -4.67 -13.47
C PHE A 433 20.32 -3.91 -14.64
N LYS A 434 19.65 -2.90 -15.15
CA LYS A 434 20.24 -1.98 -16.14
C LYS A 434 21.18 -0.99 -15.48
N GLN A 435 20.99 -0.71 -14.19
CA GLN A 435 21.89 0.10 -13.40
C GLN A 435 23.26 -0.60 -13.20
N PRO A 436 24.38 0.16 -13.21
CA PRO A 436 25.65 -0.31 -12.65
C PRO A 436 25.48 -0.69 -11.17
N VAL A 437 25.95 -1.87 -10.76
CA VAL A 437 25.77 -2.38 -9.39
C VAL A 437 27.08 -2.38 -8.62
N THR A 438 27.06 -1.80 -7.42
CA THR A 438 28.14 -1.94 -6.43
C THR A 438 27.59 -2.64 -5.20
N LEU A 439 28.24 -3.71 -4.73
CA LEU A 439 27.95 -4.32 -3.45
C LEU A 439 28.87 -3.74 -2.38
N SER A 440 28.32 -2.86 -1.54
CA SER A 440 29.10 -2.06 -0.57
C SER A 440 29.36 -2.79 0.76
N ALA A 441 28.44 -3.65 1.20
CA ALA A 441 28.57 -4.46 2.42
C ALA A 441 27.63 -5.69 2.37
N GLY A 442 27.69 -6.54 3.39
CA GLY A 442 26.81 -7.70 3.52
C GLY A 442 27.01 -8.74 2.42
N SER A 443 25.95 -9.45 2.07
CA SER A 443 26.03 -10.57 1.11
C SER A 443 25.06 -10.43 -0.06
N LEU A 444 25.57 -10.66 -1.27
CA LEU A 444 24.76 -11.04 -2.43
C LEU A 444 24.86 -12.56 -2.61
N ILE A 445 23.73 -13.26 -2.63
CA ILE A 445 23.66 -14.71 -2.68
C ILE A 445 22.86 -15.16 -3.90
N LEU A 446 23.45 -15.99 -4.75
CA LEU A 446 22.80 -16.61 -5.90
C LEU A 446 22.70 -18.12 -5.66
N LYS A 447 21.49 -18.65 -5.78
CA LYS A 447 21.19 -20.07 -5.52
C LYS A 447 20.35 -20.71 -6.63
N ASP A 448 20.39 -22.03 -6.71
CA ASP A 448 19.42 -22.83 -7.47
C ASP A 448 19.28 -22.43 -8.97
N GLY A 449 20.40 -22.20 -9.64
CA GLY A 449 20.46 -22.03 -11.09
C GLY A 449 20.08 -20.65 -11.61
N VAL A 450 19.91 -19.65 -10.73
CA VAL A 450 19.56 -18.28 -11.15
C VAL A 450 20.67 -17.58 -11.91
N THR A 451 20.27 -16.63 -12.74
CA THR A 451 21.13 -15.64 -13.38
C THR A 451 20.80 -14.26 -12.85
N VAL A 452 21.83 -13.51 -12.44
CA VAL A 452 21.76 -12.06 -12.26
C VAL A 452 22.55 -11.41 -13.40
N GLU A 453 21.87 -10.61 -14.21
CA GLU A 453 22.48 -9.80 -15.26
C GLU A 453 22.50 -8.34 -14.82
N ALA A 454 23.67 -7.74 -14.72
CA ALA A 454 23.83 -6.34 -14.34
C ALA A 454 24.67 -5.60 -15.39
N LYS A 455 24.42 -4.30 -15.63
CA LYS A 455 25.26 -3.52 -16.54
C LYS A 455 26.74 -3.60 -16.17
N SER A 456 27.04 -3.46 -14.89
CA SER A 456 28.37 -3.70 -14.32
C SER A 456 28.21 -4.24 -12.91
N PHE A 457 29.25 -4.88 -12.38
CA PHE A 457 29.25 -5.32 -10.99
C PHE A 457 30.59 -5.05 -10.32
N THR A 458 30.58 -4.36 -9.19
CA THR A 458 31.77 -4.14 -8.35
C THR A 458 31.52 -4.60 -6.94
N GLN A 459 32.35 -5.50 -6.44
CA GLN A 459 32.36 -5.91 -5.03
C GLN A 459 33.41 -5.10 -4.26
N THR A 460 33.00 -4.42 -3.20
CA THR A 460 33.90 -3.69 -2.29
C THR A 460 34.50 -4.61 -1.22
N GLN A 461 35.54 -4.13 -0.54
CA GLN A 461 36.09 -4.83 0.62
C GLN A 461 35.05 -4.90 1.75
N GLY A 462 34.92 -6.08 2.39
CA GLY A 462 33.98 -6.31 3.48
C GLY A 462 32.60 -6.80 3.03
N SER A 463 32.34 -6.91 1.73
CA SER A 463 31.17 -7.60 1.19
C SER A 463 31.48 -9.00 0.67
N ALA A 464 30.45 -9.83 0.57
CA ALA A 464 30.54 -11.21 0.11
C ALA A 464 29.61 -11.46 -1.09
N VAL A 465 30.16 -12.04 -2.16
CA VAL A 465 29.36 -12.62 -3.23
C VAL A 465 29.44 -14.13 -3.07
N ILE A 466 28.29 -14.77 -2.85
CA ILE A 466 28.18 -16.22 -2.61
C ILE A 466 27.37 -16.82 -3.75
N MET A 467 27.95 -17.77 -4.46
CA MET A 467 27.30 -18.41 -5.61
C MET A 467 27.27 -19.92 -5.45
N ASP A 468 26.08 -20.51 -5.61
CA ASP A 468 25.92 -21.95 -5.82
C ASP A 468 26.37 -22.32 -7.24
N VAL A 469 26.82 -23.57 -7.42
CA VAL A 469 27.14 -24.13 -8.74
C VAL A 469 25.90 -24.09 -9.63
N GLY A 470 26.11 -23.71 -10.89
CA GLY A 470 25.03 -23.56 -11.87
C GLY A 470 24.37 -22.18 -11.87
N THR A 471 24.74 -21.28 -10.95
CA THR A 471 24.31 -19.88 -10.98
C THR A 471 25.23 -19.02 -11.85
N THR A 472 24.73 -17.88 -12.31
CA THR A 472 25.45 -16.97 -13.20
C THR A 472 25.34 -15.52 -12.74
N LEU A 473 26.47 -14.82 -12.66
CA LEU A 473 26.55 -13.36 -12.61
C LEU A 473 27.22 -12.89 -13.91
N ARG A 474 26.52 -12.07 -14.70
CA ARG A 474 27.02 -11.65 -16.02
C ARG A 474 26.65 -10.20 -16.33
N THR A 475 27.25 -9.68 -17.40
CA THR A 475 26.84 -8.43 -18.03
C THR A 475 26.15 -8.68 -19.37
N PRO A 476 25.33 -7.73 -19.86
CA PRO A 476 24.74 -7.81 -21.19
C PRO A 476 25.80 -7.93 -22.30
N SER A 477 25.49 -8.66 -23.37
CA SER A 477 26.44 -8.90 -24.46
C SER A 477 26.84 -7.67 -25.29
N ASN A 478 25.99 -6.64 -25.35
CA ASN A 478 26.15 -5.52 -26.28
C ASN A 478 26.46 -4.18 -25.59
N ASP A 479 26.11 -4.03 -24.31
CA ASP A 479 26.21 -2.79 -23.53
C ASP A 479 26.67 -3.02 -22.09
N GLY A 480 27.24 -4.20 -21.81
CA GLY A 480 27.81 -4.57 -20.52
C GLY A 480 29.22 -4.04 -20.29
N ASP A 481 29.47 -3.57 -19.07
CA ASP A 481 30.77 -3.13 -18.58
C ASP A 481 31.45 -4.25 -17.76
N ALA A 482 32.45 -3.91 -16.94
CA ALA A 482 33.26 -4.87 -16.19
C ALA A 482 32.55 -5.47 -14.96
N ILE A 483 32.93 -6.71 -14.63
CA ILE A 483 32.65 -7.36 -13.33
C ILE A 483 33.97 -7.46 -12.55
N THR A 484 33.98 -6.92 -11.33
CA THR A 484 35.12 -6.94 -10.41
C THR A 484 34.73 -7.61 -9.09
N LEU A 485 35.35 -8.76 -8.82
CA LEU A 485 35.02 -9.64 -7.68
C LEU A 485 36.28 -10.04 -6.89
N PRO A 486 36.86 -9.15 -6.08
CA PRO A 486 38.07 -9.45 -5.30
C PRO A 486 37.86 -10.52 -4.22
N ASN A 487 36.61 -10.83 -3.83
CA ASN A 487 36.31 -11.75 -2.74
C ASN A 487 35.09 -12.64 -3.05
N LEU A 488 35.11 -13.29 -4.22
CA LEU A 488 34.09 -14.26 -4.63
C LEU A 488 34.19 -15.54 -3.78
N SER A 489 33.06 -15.99 -3.24
CA SER A 489 32.93 -17.27 -2.54
C SER A 489 32.03 -18.22 -3.33
N ILE A 490 32.48 -19.45 -3.53
CA ILE A 490 31.67 -20.53 -4.11
C ILE A 490 31.15 -21.42 -2.98
N ASN A 491 29.86 -21.65 -2.94
CA ASN A 491 29.27 -22.55 -1.95
C ASN A 491 29.63 -24.00 -2.28
N ILE A 492 30.62 -24.55 -1.59
CA ILE A 492 31.12 -25.91 -1.84
C ILE A 492 30.04 -26.98 -1.61
N ALA A 493 29.07 -26.74 -0.72
CA ALA A 493 27.97 -27.68 -0.48
C ALA A 493 27.08 -27.88 -1.73
N SER A 494 27.10 -26.94 -2.68
CA SER A 494 26.33 -27.03 -3.93
C SER A 494 26.99 -27.91 -5.01
N LEU A 495 28.22 -28.41 -4.80
CA LEU A 495 29.00 -29.15 -5.81
C LEU A 495 28.54 -30.61 -6.05
N GLY A 496 27.56 -31.13 -5.31
CA GLY A 496 26.93 -32.43 -5.59
C GLY A 496 27.88 -33.65 -5.67
N GLY A 497 29.12 -33.54 -5.18
CA GLY A 497 30.12 -34.60 -5.21
C GLY A 497 30.85 -34.83 -6.54
N VAL A 498 30.66 -34.01 -7.58
CA VAL A 498 31.34 -34.18 -8.88
C VAL A 498 32.03 -32.89 -9.34
N LEU A 499 33.36 -32.97 -9.45
CA LEU A 499 34.25 -31.86 -9.75
C LEU A 499 34.34 -31.60 -11.26
N LEU A 500 33.82 -30.46 -11.74
CA LEU A 500 34.34 -29.79 -12.94
C LEU A 500 34.07 -28.28 -12.88
N LEU A 501 35.01 -27.53 -12.30
CA LEU A 501 34.96 -26.05 -12.28
C LEU A 501 35.47 -25.52 -13.62
N LEU A 502 34.55 -25.08 -14.50
CA LEU A 502 34.88 -24.40 -15.76
C LEU A 502 34.76 -22.89 -15.61
N LEU A 503 35.86 -22.22 -15.27
CA LEU A 503 35.99 -20.77 -15.39
C LEU A 503 36.23 -20.42 -16.87
N LYS A 504 35.19 -19.98 -17.58
CA LYS A 504 35.33 -19.37 -18.91
C LYS A 504 35.44 -17.85 -18.76
N SER A 505 36.62 -17.28 -18.98
CA SER A 505 36.81 -15.84 -19.17
C SER A 505 37.34 -15.55 -20.56
N ASN A 506 36.71 -14.61 -21.27
CA ASN A 506 37.24 -13.98 -22.49
C ASN A 506 37.88 -12.62 -22.18
N LEU A 507 38.47 -12.43 -20.99
CA LEU A 507 39.08 -11.17 -20.57
C LEU A 507 40.36 -11.44 -19.76
N LYS A 508 41.44 -10.73 -20.11
CA LYS A 508 42.74 -10.73 -19.43
C LYS A 508 42.56 -10.36 -17.94
N GLN A 509 42.65 -11.33 -17.04
CA GLN A 509 42.83 -11.08 -15.60
C GLN A 509 44.29 -11.28 -15.22
N GLN A 510 44.91 -10.24 -14.64
CA GLN A 510 46.03 -10.41 -13.72
C GLN A 510 45.45 -11.01 -12.42
N VAL A 511 45.53 -12.34 -12.29
CA VAL A 511 45.21 -13.03 -11.04
C VAL A 511 46.46 -12.97 -10.14
N SER A 512 46.42 -12.14 -9.10
CA SER A 512 47.34 -12.28 -7.97
C SER A 512 46.97 -13.56 -7.21
N LYS A 513 47.92 -14.49 -7.10
CA LYS A 513 47.78 -15.80 -6.46
C LYS A 513 47.14 -15.70 -5.07
N LEU A 514 46.04 -16.42 -4.86
CA LEU A 514 45.56 -16.82 -3.54
C LEU A 514 46.34 -18.06 -3.08
N PRO A 515 46.83 -18.13 -1.82
CA PRO A 515 47.38 -19.35 -1.26
C PRO A 515 46.23 -20.31 -0.90
N LEU A 516 46.25 -21.52 -1.48
CA LEU A 516 45.48 -22.64 -0.94
C LEU A 516 46.10 -23.02 0.41
N GLN A 517 45.30 -22.99 1.47
CA GLN A 517 45.53 -23.87 2.62
C GLN A 517 44.45 -24.95 2.59
N ILE A 518 44.93 -26.20 2.59
CA ILE A 518 44.16 -27.45 2.59
C ILE A 518 43.57 -27.68 3.98
#